data_AF-A0AAV7TCV0-F1
#
_entry.id   AF-A0AAV7TCV0-F1
#
_cell.length_a   1.000
_cell.length_b   1.000
_cell.length_c   1.000
_cell.angle_alpha   90.00
_cell.angle_beta   90.00
_cell.angle_gamma   90.00
#
_symmetry.space_group_name_H-M   'P 1'
#
loop_
_entity.id
_entity.type
_entity.pdbx_description
1 polymer ?
#
loop_
_entity_poly.entity_id
_entity_poly.type
_entity_poly.pdbx_seq_one_letter_code
_entity_poly.pdbx_strand_id
1 'polypeptide(L)'
;MVHNHEQAQKESRKVKLANRQLQLSIQKVVKSCQDIGTRIASMETRIEELGTEVRAATAQTATQGQQISDIQWKLEDAENRQRRNNLRVLGIAEDLEGQHARAYIVSLFKKAFPDLTVWDWEKEIQRAH
;
A
#
# COMPACT_ATOMS: atom_id res chain seq x y z
N MET A 1 -88.15 -6.97 -6.59
CA MET A 1 -87.18 -8.10 -6.61
C MET A 1 -86.12 -7.96 -7.71
N VAL A 2 -86.46 -7.58 -8.95
CA VAL A 2 -85.49 -7.47 -10.07
C VAL A 2 -84.36 -6.45 -9.84
N HIS A 3 -84.68 -5.28 -9.27
CA HIS A 3 -83.70 -4.21 -9.04
C HIS A 3 -82.58 -4.60 -8.04
N ASN A 4 -82.92 -5.35 -6.98
CA ASN A 4 -81.94 -5.87 -6.02
C ASN A 4 -81.01 -6.91 -6.64
N HIS A 5 -81.51 -7.69 -7.61
CA HIS A 5 -80.71 -8.69 -8.30
C HIS A 5 -79.67 -8.03 -9.23
N GLU A 6 -80.05 -6.98 -9.96
CA GLU A 6 -79.11 -6.20 -10.78
C GLU A 6 -78.04 -5.48 -9.95
N GLN A 7 -78.40 -4.91 -8.80
CA GLN A 7 -77.42 -4.30 -7.89
C GLN A 7 -76.42 -5.32 -7.36
N ALA A 8 -76.88 -6.49 -6.90
CA ALA A 8 -76.01 -7.57 -6.43
C ALA A 8 -75.07 -8.07 -7.54
N GLN A 9 -75.53 -8.18 -8.78
CA GLN A 9 -74.68 -8.55 -9.91
C GLN A 9 -73.61 -7.49 -10.21
N LYS A 10 -73.96 -6.19 -10.14
CA LYS A 10 -72.99 -5.09 -10.32
C LYS A 10 -71.92 -5.09 -9.24
N GLU A 11 -72.29 -5.28 -7.98
CA GLU A 11 -71.33 -5.38 -6.87
C GLU A 11 -70.42 -6.60 -6.99
N SER A 12 -70.98 -7.77 -7.33
CA SER A 12 -70.19 -8.99 -7.59
C SER A 12 -69.15 -8.79 -8.69
N ARG A 13 -69.49 -8.06 -9.77
CA ARG A 13 -68.55 -7.72 -10.84
C ARG A 13 -67.44 -6.79 -10.35
N LYS A 14 -67.76 -5.78 -9.55
CA LYS A 14 -66.76 -4.86 -8.97
C LYS A 14 -65.77 -5.60 -8.07
N VAL A 15 -66.25 -6.47 -7.20
CA VAL A 15 -65.40 -7.29 -6.31
C VAL A 15 -64.50 -8.22 -7.12
N LYS A 16 -65.02 -8.87 -8.17
CA LYS A 16 -64.20 -9.71 -9.07
C LYS A 16 -63.10 -8.90 -9.76
N LEU A 17 -63.41 -7.69 -10.21
CA LEU A 17 -62.43 -6.82 -10.86
C LEU A 17 -61.33 -6.39 -9.87
N ALA A 18 -61.71 -5.99 -8.66
CA ALA A 18 -60.78 -5.62 -7.59
C ALA A 18 -59.87 -6.79 -7.19
N ASN A 19 -60.42 -8.01 -7.05
CA ASN A 19 -59.64 -9.21 -6.77
C ASN A 19 -58.63 -9.52 -7.89
N ARG A 20 -59.03 -9.36 -9.15
CA ARG A 20 -58.12 -9.56 -10.28
C ARG A 20 -56.98 -8.54 -10.24
N GLN A 21 -57.29 -7.27 -9.93
CA GLN A 21 -56.29 -6.23 -9.81
C GLN A 21 -55.32 -6.50 -8.64
N LEU A 22 -55.83 -6.95 -7.50
CA LEU A 22 -55.02 -7.35 -6.35
C LEU A 22 -54.08 -8.51 -6.71
N GLN A 23 -54.58 -9.54 -7.40
CA GLN A 23 -53.75 -10.66 -7.86
C GLN A 23 -52.60 -10.21 -8.77
N LEU A 24 -52.87 -9.28 -9.70
CA LEU A 24 -51.84 -8.72 -10.56
C LEU A 24 -50.79 -7.92 -9.77
N SER A 25 -51.23 -7.11 -8.81
CA SER A 25 -50.32 -6.37 -7.93
C SER A 25 -49.47 -7.30 -7.07
N ILE A 26 -50.05 -8.36 -6.51
CA ILE A 26 -49.33 -9.38 -5.74
C ILE A 26 -48.27 -10.06 -6.61
N GLN A 27 -48.61 -10.46 -7.84
CA GLN A 27 -47.66 -11.07 -8.78
C GLN A 27 -46.49 -10.14 -9.09
N LYS A 28 -46.74 -8.83 -9.28
CA LYS A 28 -45.68 -7.84 -9.49
C LYS A 28 -44.76 -7.72 -8.28
N VAL A 29 -45.33 -7.69 -7.07
CA VAL A 29 -44.55 -7.63 -5.83
C VAL A 29 -43.70 -8.88 -5.67
N VAL A 30 -44.28 -10.07 -5.86
CA VAL A 30 -43.55 -11.35 -5.79
C VAL A 30 -42.38 -11.37 -6.75
N LYS A 31 -42.59 -10.96 -8.00
CA LYS A 31 -41.51 -10.86 -9.00
C LYS A 31 -40.42 -9.88 -8.56
N SER A 32 -40.81 -8.70 -8.08
CA SER A 32 -39.85 -7.72 -7.57
C SER A 32 -39.06 -8.24 -6.37
N CYS A 33 -39.68 -8.99 -5.47
CA CYS A 33 -39.00 -9.61 -4.34
C CYS A 33 -38.00 -10.68 -4.80
N GLN A 34 -38.34 -11.48 -5.82
CA GLN A 34 -37.44 -12.45 -6.41
C GLN A 34 -36.23 -11.77 -7.07
N ASP A 35 -36.46 -10.71 -7.84
CA ASP A 35 -35.40 -9.93 -8.49
C ASP A 35 -34.47 -9.26 -7.45
N ILE A 36 -35.01 -8.78 -6.33
CA ILE A 36 -34.21 -8.25 -5.24
C ILE A 36 -33.41 -9.36 -4.57
N GLY A 37 -34.02 -10.54 -4.34
CA GLY A 37 -33.34 -11.68 -3.73
C GLY A 37 -32.13 -12.15 -4.55
N THR A 38 -32.25 -12.22 -5.88
CA THR A 38 -31.13 -12.59 -6.76
C THR A 38 -30.02 -11.55 -6.75
N ARG A 39 -30.37 -10.26 -6.72
CA ARG A 39 -29.40 -9.17 -6.60
C ARG A 39 -28.66 -9.19 -5.27
N ILE A 40 -29.35 -9.44 -4.17
CA ILE A 40 -28.75 -9.56 -2.84
C ILE A 40 -27.76 -10.72 -2.82
N ALA A 41 -28.14 -11.90 -3.29
CA ALA A 41 -27.25 -13.05 -3.34
C ALA A 41 -25.97 -12.76 -4.16
N SER A 42 -26.12 -12.10 -5.32
CA SER A 42 -24.96 -11.69 -6.12
C SER A 42 -24.07 -10.67 -5.40
N MET A 43 -24.67 -9.73 -4.66
CA MET A 43 -23.91 -8.76 -3.87
C MET A 43 -23.16 -9.42 -2.72
N GLU A 44 -23.77 -10.39 -2.04
CA GLU A 44 -23.13 -11.15 -0.96
C GLU A 44 -21.90 -11.91 -1.46
N THR A 45 -22.00 -12.60 -2.60
CA THR A 45 -20.84 -13.28 -3.21
C THR A 45 -19.72 -12.30 -3.52
N ARG A 46 -20.04 -11.15 -4.14
CA ARG A 46 -19.03 -10.12 -4.47
C ARG A 46 -18.39 -9.52 -3.22
N ILE A 47 -19.14 -9.34 -2.15
CA ILE A 47 -18.62 -8.85 -0.87
C ILE A 47 -17.62 -9.86 -0.29
N GLU A 48 -17.92 -11.15 -0.37
CA GLU A 48 -17.03 -12.20 0.11
C GLU A 48 -15.72 -12.26 -0.71
N GLU A 49 -15.82 -12.19 -2.04
CA GLU A 49 -14.67 -12.11 -2.95
C GLU A 49 -13.80 -10.88 -2.68
N LEU A 50 -14.40 -9.69 -2.58
CA LEU A 50 -13.65 -8.48 -2.22
C LEU A 50 -13.01 -8.60 -0.84
N GLY A 51 -13.69 -9.26 0.11
CA GLY A 51 -13.14 -9.52 1.44
C GLY A 51 -11.91 -10.43 1.41
N THR A 52 -11.86 -11.43 0.53
CA THR A 52 -10.68 -12.29 0.37
C THR A 52 -9.53 -11.54 -0.31
N GLU A 53 -9.81 -10.77 -1.36
CA GLU A 53 -8.82 -9.95 -2.07
C GLU A 53 -8.18 -8.91 -1.15
N VAL A 54 -8.98 -8.18 -0.36
CA VAL A 54 -8.46 -7.17 0.58
C VAL A 54 -7.55 -7.80 1.63
N ARG A 55 -7.90 -8.99 2.15
CA ARG A 55 -7.05 -9.72 3.10
C ARG A 55 -5.72 -10.13 2.48
N ALA A 56 -5.74 -10.65 1.25
CA ALA A 56 -4.54 -11.02 0.52
C ALA A 56 -3.63 -9.81 0.24
N ALA A 57 -4.20 -8.71 -0.24
CA ALA A 57 -3.47 -7.48 -0.52
C ALA A 57 -2.86 -6.87 0.75
N THR A 58 -3.58 -6.90 1.86
CA THR A 58 -3.10 -6.43 3.17
C THR A 58 -1.90 -7.26 3.64
N ALA A 59 -1.99 -8.59 3.54
CA ALA A 59 -0.90 -9.49 3.90
C ALA A 59 0.34 -9.25 3.03
N GLN A 60 0.16 -9.11 1.72
CA GLN A 60 1.25 -8.82 0.79
C GLN A 60 1.93 -7.49 1.09
N THR A 61 1.14 -6.44 1.38
CA THR A 61 1.67 -5.12 1.73
C THR A 61 2.51 -5.18 3.01
N ALA A 62 2.06 -5.93 4.02
CA ALA A 62 2.81 -6.13 5.26
C ALA A 62 4.14 -6.86 5.01
N THR A 63 4.12 -7.92 4.19
CA THR A 63 5.34 -8.64 3.79
C THR A 63 6.33 -7.74 3.04
N GLN A 64 5.84 -6.95 2.09
CA GLN A 64 6.67 -6.00 1.35
C GLN A 64 7.26 -4.93 2.26
N GLY A 65 6.48 -4.42 3.22
CA GLY A 65 6.98 -3.47 4.23
C GLY A 65 8.14 -4.04 5.04
N GLN A 66 8.04 -5.31 5.46
CA GLN A 66 9.14 -5.98 6.16
C GLN A 66 10.38 -6.13 5.28
N GLN A 67 10.21 -6.56 4.04
CA GLN A 67 11.32 -6.73 3.09
C GLN A 67 12.05 -5.41 2.81
N ILE A 68 11.31 -4.31 2.68
CA ILE A 68 11.89 -2.98 2.51
C ILE A 68 12.74 -2.60 3.74
N SER A 69 12.20 -2.80 4.94
CA SER A 69 12.94 -2.53 6.18
C SER A 69 14.23 -3.34 6.28
N ASP A 70 14.17 -4.64 5.95
CA ASP A 70 15.34 -5.53 5.97
C ASP A 70 16.40 -5.10 4.95
N ILE A 71 15.98 -4.65 3.77
CA ILE A 71 16.89 -4.15 2.72
C ILE A 71 17.53 -2.84 3.17
N GLN A 72 16.77 -1.92 3.78
CA GLN A 72 17.29 -0.66 4.29
C GLN A 72 18.36 -0.90 5.35
N TRP A 73 18.11 -1.82 6.30
CA TRP A 73 19.10 -2.21 7.31
C TRP A 73 20.38 -2.79 6.70
N LYS A 74 20.24 -3.67 5.71
CA LYS A 74 21.40 -4.26 5.01
C LYS A 74 22.18 -3.21 4.24
N LEU A 75 21.49 -2.26 3.61
CA LEU A 75 22.12 -1.16 2.87
C LEU A 75 22.89 -0.25 3.81
N GLU A 76 22.29 0.14 4.94
CA GLU A 76 22.95 0.96 5.96
C GLU A 76 24.21 0.26 6.52
N ASP A 77 24.13 -1.02 6.86
CA ASP A 77 25.30 -1.79 7.31
C ASP A 77 26.39 -1.87 6.23
N ALA A 78 26.00 -2.09 4.97
CA ALA A 78 26.94 -2.12 3.86
C ALA A 78 27.64 -0.77 3.65
N GLU A 79 26.89 0.34 3.67
CA GLU A 79 27.46 1.68 3.58
C GLU A 79 28.40 2.00 4.76
N ASN A 80 28.00 1.64 5.98
CA ASN A 80 28.82 1.85 7.16
C ASN A 80 30.11 1.03 7.13
N ARG A 81 30.05 -0.23 6.66
CA ARG A 81 31.25 -1.06 6.44
C ARG A 81 32.15 -0.47 5.37
N GLN A 82 31.58 0.01 4.27
CA GLN A 82 32.33 0.64 3.19
C GLN A 82 33.03 1.93 3.64
N ARG A 83 32.37 2.73 4.48
CA ARG A 83 32.90 4.02 4.96
C ARG A 83 33.73 3.91 6.24
N ARG A 84 33.82 2.73 6.87
CA ARG A 84 34.48 2.54 8.18
C ARG A 84 35.92 3.05 8.23
N ASN A 85 36.65 2.90 7.13
CA ASN A 85 38.06 3.31 7.03
C ASN A 85 38.22 4.67 6.35
N ASN A 86 37.13 5.41 6.12
CA ASN A 86 37.17 6.74 5.53
C ASN A 86 37.18 7.77 6.66
N LEU A 87 38.16 8.68 6.62
CA LEU A 87 38.22 9.85 7.48
C LEU A 87 37.75 11.08 6.71
N ARG A 88 36.97 11.94 7.36
CA ARG A 88 36.64 13.28 6.86
C ARG A 88 37.43 14.31 7.65
N VAL A 89 38.29 15.05 6.97
CA VAL A 89 39.05 16.16 7.56
C VAL A 89 38.35 17.46 7.19
N LEU A 90 37.96 18.24 8.19
CA LEU A 90 37.22 19.49 8.01
C LEU A 90 38.12 20.70 8.32
N GLY A 91 37.84 21.84 7.70
CA GLY A 91 38.57 23.09 7.95
C GLY A 91 39.86 23.26 7.15
N ILE A 92 40.09 22.44 6.13
CA ILE A 92 41.13 22.68 5.12
C ILE A 92 40.60 23.73 4.14
N ALA A 93 41.37 24.79 3.89
CA ALA A 93 41.00 25.77 2.89
C ALA A 93 41.04 25.15 1.48
N GLU A 94 40.10 25.55 0.62
CA GLU A 94 40.05 25.08 -0.77
C GLU A 94 41.36 25.39 -1.52
N ASP A 95 41.76 24.51 -2.44
CA ASP A 95 43.00 24.55 -3.24
C ASP A 95 44.33 24.43 -2.48
N LEU A 96 44.31 24.32 -1.15
CA LEU A 96 45.54 24.20 -0.35
C LEU A 96 46.30 22.88 -0.59
N GLU A 97 45.55 21.86 -1.00
CA GLU A 97 46.04 20.52 -1.32
C GLU A 97 46.64 20.39 -2.73
N GLY A 98 46.44 21.39 -3.59
CA GLY A 98 46.96 21.44 -4.95
C GLY A 98 46.50 20.27 -5.83
N GLN A 99 47.36 19.81 -6.73
CA GLN A 99 47.03 18.72 -7.68
C GLN A 99 47.06 17.32 -7.04
N HIS A 100 47.55 17.17 -5.80
CA HIS A 100 47.86 15.89 -5.18
C HIS A 100 47.39 15.81 -3.73
N ALA A 101 46.07 15.73 -3.51
CA ALA A 101 45.42 15.60 -2.20
C ALA A 101 46.04 14.51 -1.29
N ARG A 102 46.42 13.36 -1.88
CA ARG A 102 47.05 12.26 -1.12
C ARG A 102 48.40 12.65 -0.51
N ALA A 103 49.25 13.33 -1.28
CA ALA A 103 50.55 13.76 -0.80
C ALA A 103 50.41 14.84 0.29
N TYR A 104 49.44 15.75 0.10
CA TYR A 104 49.11 16.76 1.09
C TYR A 104 48.68 16.14 2.42
N ILE A 105 47.70 15.21 2.42
CA ILE A 105 47.23 14.55 3.65
C ILE A 105 48.34 13.74 4.34
N VAL A 106 49.20 13.03 3.60
CA VAL A 106 50.36 12.34 4.18
C VAL A 106 51.27 13.33 4.92
N SER A 107 51.57 14.48 4.31
CA SER A 107 52.41 15.50 4.95
C SER A 107 51.76 16.10 6.19
N LEU A 108 50.44 16.33 6.13
CA LEU A 108 49.65 16.84 7.24
C LEU A 108 49.67 15.87 8.43
N PHE A 109 49.48 14.58 8.19
CA PHE A 109 49.45 13.57 9.25
C PHE A 109 50.83 13.36 9.87
N LYS A 110 51.91 13.32 9.07
CA LYS A 110 53.29 13.26 9.58
C LYS A 110 53.61 14.46 10.49
N LYS A 111 53.10 15.65 10.16
CA LYS A 111 53.28 16.87 10.96
C LYS A 111 52.40 16.88 12.22
N ALA A 112 51.16 16.42 12.13
CA ALA A 112 50.20 16.43 13.23
C ALA A 112 50.49 15.34 14.27
N PHE A 113 51.03 14.21 13.84
CA PHE A 113 51.28 13.03 14.66
C PHE A 113 52.73 12.54 14.52
N PRO A 114 53.72 13.31 15.01
CA PRO A 114 55.13 12.96 14.85
C PRO A 114 55.53 11.66 15.57
N ASP A 115 54.81 11.27 16.62
CA ASP A 115 55.10 10.07 17.42
C ASP A 115 54.58 8.77 16.77
N LEU A 116 53.73 8.86 15.76
CA LEU A 116 53.18 7.73 15.01
C LEU A 116 54.14 7.28 13.90
N THR A 117 55.41 7.04 14.26
CA THR A 117 56.48 6.62 13.33
C THR A 117 56.38 5.17 12.86
N VAL A 118 55.55 4.37 13.55
CA VAL A 118 55.28 2.96 13.20
C VAL A 118 54.45 2.84 11.92
N TRP A 119 53.74 3.89 11.52
CA TRP A 119 52.80 3.88 10.41
C TRP A 119 53.42 4.46 9.15
N ASP A 120 53.48 3.65 8.09
CA ASP A 120 53.85 4.13 6.75
C ASP A 120 52.62 4.74 6.07
N TRP A 121 52.34 6.01 6.39
CA TRP A 121 51.19 6.76 5.86
C TRP A 121 51.08 6.73 4.32
N GLU A 122 52.20 6.55 3.62
CA GLU A 122 52.24 6.44 2.15
C GLU A 122 51.68 5.12 1.63
N LYS A 123 51.62 4.07 2.44
CA LYS A 123 51.04 2.77 2.08
C LYS A 123 49.66 2.55 2.70
N GLU A 124 49.44 3.09 3.90
CA GLU A 124 48.18 2.91 4.63
C GLU A 124 47.02 3.75 4.04
N ILE A 125 47.31 4.90 3.41
CA ILE A 125 46.28 5.73 2.77
C ILE A 125 46.02 5.24 1.34
N GLN A 126 44.89 4.56 1.14
CA GLN A 126 44.49 4.02 -0.17
C GLN A 126 44.06 5.11 -1.16
N ARG A 127 43.28 6.11 -0.70
CA ARG A 127 42.79 7.21 -1.53
C ARG A 127 42.55 8.46 -0.69
N ALA A 128 42.84 9.63 -1.26
CA ALA A 128 42.42 10.92 -0.74
C ALA A 128 41.82 11.73 -1.90
N HIS A 129 40.82 12.53 -1.58
CA HIS A 129 40.03 13.35 -2.50
C HIS A 129 39.52 14.57 -1.75
#